data_AF-A0A381E433-F1
#
_entry.id   AF-A0A381E433-F1
#
_cell.length_a   1.000
_cell.length_b   1.000
_cell.length_c   1.000
_cell.angle_alpha   90.00
_cell.angle_beta   90.00
_cell.angle_gamma   90.00
#
_symmetry.space_group_name_H-M   'P 1'
#
loop_
_entity.id
_entity.type
_entity.pdbx_description
1 polymer ?
#
loop_
_entity_poly.entity_id
_entity_poly.type
_entity_poly.pdbx_seq_one_letter_code
_entity_poly.pdbx_strand_id
1 'polypeptide(L)'
;MRLWHQTLIPHLPRQQLLGQHRECAALRGNGWGRAHATVNYVFTHSPYLLYAYHRLIMEEMRRRGYHPDPVWDEPGHRGKNRAPYHDLPAVAVANPIYPEHDAAYLRECLDNLAGKGIHYIHDYPPTPGVPPMTYRAIYSDIDGTLLNRAHRMSPRTLAITQRLAQAGIPIILVSARPPLAITPFTDAIGGKQPLIAFNGALILDGDLNELYSVTLDDADLHHLEPLLENDPAITSINYYQGTHWYSPDPDNFWTVQEGDITGLRATKRPASLTNVHKILVMGDAPVIRALQERLKPQFPHLEIHRSKDEYLEIVNKRATKAQAIAFMGGRLGVPAAESVAFGDNYNDLDMLRYAGYSVAMGNAPDDIKAECSIVTASNDEDGLAQVLERLFPA
;
A
#
# COMPACT_ATOMS: atom_id res chain seq x y z
N MET A 1 -14.07 28.38 -6.71
CA MET A 1 -12.66 28.10 -6.38
C MET A 1 -12.46 28.36 -4.90
N ARG A 2 -11.36 27.91 -4.28
CA ARG A 2 -11.01 28.28 -2.90
C ARG A 2 -9.50 28.18 -2.74
N LEU A 3 -8.94 28.86 -1.75
CA LEU A 3 -7.62 28.48 -1.27
C LEU A 3 -7.79 27.35 -0.25
N TRP A 4 -6.99 26.30 -0.36
CA TRP A 4 -6.98 25.24 0.65
C TRP A 4 -6.30 25.75 1.92
N HIS A 5 -6.73 25.25 3.08
CA HIS A 5 -5.99 25.50 4.31
C HIS A 5 -4.52 25.07 4.14
N GLN A 6 -3.57 25.89 4.57
CA GLN A 6 -2.14 25.67 4.28
C GLN A 6 -1.61 24.31 4.76
N THR A 7 -2.18 23.77 5.84
CA THR A 7 -1.78 22.47 6.40
C THR A 7 -2.17 21.30 5.50
N LEU A 8 -3.12 21.49 4.57
CA LEU A 8 -3.52 20.48 3.60
C LEU A 8 -2.57 20.42 2.41
N ILE A 9 -1.77 21.46 2.15
CA ILE A 9 -0.92 21.57 0.95
C ILE A 9 -0.05 20.32 0.74
N PRO A 10 0.68 19.80 1.75
CA PRO A 10 1.52 18.61 1.58
C PRO A 10 0.73 17.35 1.24
N HIS A 11 -0.58 17.36 1.48
CA HIS A 11 -1.44 16.19 1.36
C HIS A 11 -2.41 16.28 0.18
N LEU A 12 -2.59 17.43 -0.47
CA LEU A 12 -3.48 17.62 -1.65
C LEU A 12 -3.24 16.55 -2.73
N PRO A 13 -4.27 15.89 -3.31
CA PRO A 13 -4.02 15.07 -4.49
C PRO A 13 -3.52 15.93 -5.63
N ARG A 14 -2.90 15.28 -6.62
CA ARG A 14 -2.29 15.94 -7.77
C ARG A 14 -3.19 17.01 -8.40
N GLN A 15 -4.46 16.70 -8.64
CA GLN A 15 -5.38 17.64 -9.30
C GLN A 15 -5.63 18.89 -8.47
N GLN A 16 -5.77 18.74 -7.15
CA GLN A 16 -6.02 19.84 -6.21
C GLN A 16 -4.77 20.69 -6.02
N LEU A 17 -3.58 20.09 -5.91
CA LEU A 17 -2.32 20.83 -5.81
C LEU A 17 -2.06 21.67 -7.07
N LEU A 18 -2.19 21.07 -8.27
CA LEU A 18 -2.01 21.80 -9.53
C LEU A 18 -3.11 22.86 -9.74
N GLY A 19 -4.34 22.57 -9.31
CA GLY A 19 -5.42 23.54 -9.28
C GLY A 19 -5.12 24.73 -8.37
N GLN A 20 -4.50 24.47 -7.23
CA GLN A 20 -4.13 25.47 -6.24
C GLN A 20 -3.08 26.44 -6.77
N HIS A 21 -2.06 25.93 -7.50
CA HIS A 21 -1.09 26.78 -8.19
C HIS A 21 -1.75 27.69 -9.23
N ARG A 22 -2.65 27.14 -10.06
CA ARG A 22 -3.40 27.93 -11.06
C ARG A 22 -4.24 29.02 -10.40
N GLU A 23 -4.84 28.72 -9.26
CA GLU A 23 -5.64 29.67 -8.50
C GLU A 23 -4.79 30.82 -7.95
N CYS A 24 -3.65 30.51 -7.33
CA CYS A 24 -2.73 31.55 -6.85
C CYS A 24 -2.19 32.40 -8.01
N ALA A 25 -1.87 31.80 -9.16
CA ALA A 25 -1.46 32.53 -10.35
C ALA A 25 -2.55 33.50 -10.85
N ALA A 26 -3.81 33.04 -10.88
CA ALA A 26 -4.95 33.85 -11.26
C ALA A 26 -5.18 35.02 -10.27
N LEU A 27 -5.16 34.73 -8.97
CA LEU A 27 -5.37 35.72 -7.90
C LEU A 27 -4.26 36.77 -7.87
N ARG A 28 -2.98 36.40 -8.05
CA ARG A 28 -1.87 37.37 -8.14
C ARG A 28 -1.98 38.25 -9.40
N GLY A 29 -2.54 37.72 -10.48
CA GLY A 29 -2.71 38.40 -11.76
C GLY A 29 -4.06 39.11 -11.91
N ASN A 30 -4.79 38.73 -12.98
CA ASN A 30 -6.03 39.38 -13.38
C ASN A 30 -7.20 39.19 -12.42
N GLY A 31 -7.14 38.16 -11.56
CA GLY A 31 -8.14 37.87 -10.54
C GLY A 31 -8.03 38.78 -9.31
N TRP A 32 -6.93 39.53 -9.15
CA TRP A 32 -6.75 40.39 -7.97
C TRP A 32 -7.87 41.42 -7.83
N GLY A 33 -8.53 41.44 -6.66
CA GLY A 33 -9.60 42.39 -6.32
C GLY A 33 -10.95 42.09 -6.97
N ARG A 34 -11.12 40.96 -7.68
CA ARG A 34 -12.42 40.54 -8.21
C ARG A 34 -13.19 39.76 -7.15
N ALA A 35 -14.46 40.12 -6.95
CA ALA A 35 -15.32 39.48 -5.95
C ALA A 35 -15.36 37.95 -6.12
N HIS A 36 -15.09 37.23 -5.04
CA HIS A 36 -15.06 35.78 -4.97
C HIS A 36 -15.64 35.29 -3.64
N ALA A 37 -16.65 34.41 -3.68
CA ALA A 37 -17.43 33.99 -2.50
C ALA A 37 -16.60 33.45 -1.31
N THR A 38 -15.54 32.68 -1.57
CA THR A 38 -14.77 31.94 -0.54
C THR A 38 -13.32 32.40 -0.31
N VAL A 39 -12.80 33.36 -1.09
CA VAL A 39 -11.40 33.84 -0.98
C VAL A 39 -11.27 35.36 -0.95
N ASN A 40 -12.38 36.09 -0.78
CA ASN A 40 -12.36 37.55 -0.71
C ASN A 40 -11.42 38.10 0.37
N TYR A 41 -11.24 37.37 1.48
CA TYR A 41 -10.33 37.76 2.56
C TYR A 41 -8.89 37.97 2.06
N VAL A 42 -8.45 37.25 1.02
CA VAL A 42 -7.10 37.41 0.46
C VAL A 42 -6.83 38.86 0.03
N PHE A 43 -7.85 39.57 -0.43
CA PHE A 43 -7.73 40.95 -0.90
C PHE A 43 -7.77 42.00 0.22
N THR A 44 -8.14 41.61 1.44
CA THR A 44 -8.03 42.48 2.62
C THR A 44 -6.64 42.47 3.24
N HIS A 45 -5.76 41.60 2.75
CA HIS A 45 -4.38 41.44 3.19
C HIS A 45 -3.37 41.92 2.15
N SER A 46 -2.11 42.08 2.56
CA SER A 46 -1.01 42.42 1.64
C SER A 46 -0.91 41.36 0.52
N PRO A 47 -0.72 41.76 -0.76
CA PRO A 47 -0.42 40.82 -1.85
C PRO A 47 0.80 39.93 -1.56
N TYR A 48 1.69 40.37 -0.67
CA TYR A 48 2.84 39.60 -0.23
C TYR A 48 2.44 38.31 0.50
N LEU A 49 1.34 38.29 1.26
CA LEU A 49 0.86 37.06 1.91
C LEU A 49 0.38 36.03 0.89
N LEU A 50 -0.23 36.48 -0.22
CA LEU A 50 -0.61 35.56 -1.30
C LEU A 50 0.62 34.98 -1.99
N TYR A 51 1.69 35.76 -2.15
CA TYR A 51 2.98 35.24 -2.60
C TYR A 51 3.56 34.22 -1.62
N ALA A 52 3.59 34.51 -0.32
CA ALA A 52 4.06 33.58 0.70
C ALA A 52 3.28 32.26 0.70
N TYR A 53 1.95 32.33 0.58
CA TYR A 53 1.11 31.15 0.44
C TYR A 53 1.37 30.40 -0.88
N HIS A 54 1.56 31.12 -1.99
CA HIS A 54 1.91 30.52 -3.28
C HIS A 54 3.25 29.77 -3.22
N ARG A 55 4.21 30.25 -2.43
CA ARG A 55 5.49 29.56 -2.22
C ARG A 55 5.33 28.18 -1.58
N LEU A 56 4.46 28.02 -0.59
CA LEU A 56 4.19 26.70 0.01
C LEU A 56 3.75 25.68 -1.05
N ILE A 57 2.92 26.11 -2.00
CA ILE A 57 2.45 25.26 -3.11
C ILE A 57 3.58 24.93 -4.07
N MET A 58 4.38 25.93 -4.47
CA MET A 58 5.49 25.72 -5.41
C MET A 58 6.59 24.84 -4.80
N GLU A 59 6.85 24.96 -3.51
CA GLU A 59 7.78 24.09 -2.77
C GLU A 59 7.27 22.64 -2.75
N GLU A 60 5.99 22.44 -2.43
CA GLU A 60 5.38 21.11 -2.47
C GLU A 60 5.35 20.53 -3.90
N MET A 61 5.10 21.35 -4.91
CA MET A 61 5.19 20.97 -6.32
C MET A 61 6.59 20.48 -6.67
N ARG A 62 7.65 21.22 -6.29
CA ARG A 62 9.05 20.81 -6.51
C ARG A 62 9.37 19.51 -5.79
N ARG A 63 8.92 19.33 -4.55
CA ARG A 63 9.08 18.09 -3.78
C ARG A 63 8.49 16.88 -4.50
N ARG A 64 7.42 17.09 -5.30
CA ARG A 64 6.78 16.05 -6.13
C ARG A 64 7.27 16.00 -7.57
N GLY A 65 8.41 16.62 -7.88
CA GLY A 65 9.03 16.57 -9.22
C GLY A 65 8.39 17.48 -10.27
N TYR A 66 7.51 18.41 -9.88
CA TYR A 66 6.97 19.42 -10.79
C TYR A 66 7.91 20.63 -10.90
N HIS A 67 7.88 21.28 -12.05
CA HIS A 67 8.76 22.41 -12.37
C HIS A 67 7.91 23.67 -12.60
N PRO A 68 7.43 24.36 -11.53
CA PRO A 68 6.74 25.64 -11.70
C PRO A 68 7.69 26.67 -12.32
N ASP A 69 7.16 27.55 -13.17
CA ASP A 69 7.94 28.59 -13.83
C ASP A 69 8.61 29.50 -12.78
N PRO A 70 9.95 29.63 -12.78
CA PRO A 70 10.70 30.40 -11.77
C PRO A 70 10.25 31.86 -11.64
N VAL A 71 9.61 32.43 -12.67
CA VAL A 71 9.07 33.79 -12.60
C VAL A 71 8.05 33.98 -11.46
N TRP A 72 7.42 32.88 -10.99
CA TRP A 72 6.49 32.93 -9.86
C TRP A 72 7.17 33.04 -8.50
N ASP A 73 8.49 32.80 -8.40
CA ASP A 73 9.27 33.05 -7.18
C ASP A 73 9.48 34.54 -6.92
N GLU A 74 9.27 35.40 -7.92
CA GLU A 74 9.34 36.85 -7.77
C GLU A 74 8.08 37.37 -7.06
N PRO A 75 8.17 38.04 -5.88
CA PRO A 75 7.00 38.49 -5.12
C PRO A 75 6.08 39.41 -5.92
N GLY A 76 6.68 40.32 -6.70
CA GLY A 76 5.97 41.31 -7.50
C GLY A 76 5.36 40.75 -8.78
N HIS A 77 5.60 39.49 -9.16
CA HIS A 77 5.09 38.94 -10.40
C HIS A 77 3.57 38.75 -10.38
N ARG A 78 2.91 39.11 -11.49
CA ARG A 78 1.43 39.12 -11.65
C ARG A 78 0.95 38.52 -12.98
N GLY A 79 1.73 37.62 -13.55
CA GLY A 79 1.48 37.07 -14.87
C GLY A 79 1.74 38.08 -16.00
N LYS A 80 1.45 37.66 -17.24
CA LYS A 80 1.78 38.44 -18.46
C LYS A 80 0.88 39.65 -18.71
N ASN A 81 -0.30 39.68 -18.09
CA ASN A 81 -1.36 40.65 -18.40
C ASN A 81 -1.47 41.81 -17.40
N ARG A 82 -0.66 41.82 -16.33
CA ARG A 82 -0.66 42.87 -15.32
C ARG A 82 0.77 43.33 -15.10
N ALA A 83 0.95 44.65 -14.94
CA ALA A 83 2.22 45.20 -14.51
C ALA A 83 2.62 44.60 -13.15
N PRO A 84 3.90 44.24 -12.96
CA PRO A 84 4.37 43.73 -11.68
C PRO A 84 4.27 44.80 -10.58
N TYR A 85 4.24 44.37 -9.33
CA TYR A 85 4.50 45.30 -8.23
C TYR A 85 6.00 45.61 -8.20
N HIS A 86 6.37 46.88 -8.40
CA HIS A 86 7.77 47.32 -8.39
C HIS A 86 8.34 47.45 -6.97
N ASP A 87 7.48 47.72 -5.98
CA ASP A 87 7.84 47.87 -4.57
C ASP A 87 6.76 47.22 -3.72
N LEU A 88 6.74 45.88 -3.69
CA LEU A 88 5.86 45.11 -2.81
C LEU A 88 6.59 44.88 -1.47
N PRO A 89 6.27 45.65 -0.41
CA PRO A 89 6.96 45.51 0.86
C PRO A 89 6.73 44.11 1.44
N ALA A 90 7.81 43.47 1.86
CA ALA A 90 7.73 42.24 2.62
C ALA A 90 7.02 42.49 3.95
N VAL A 91 6.09 41.62 4.30
CA VAL A 91 5.42 41.64 5.60
C VAL A 91 5.78 40.40 6.39
N ALA A 92 5.72 40.49 7.71
CA ALA A 92 5.88 39.32 8.58
C ALA A 92 4.81 38.27 8.23
N VAL A 93 5.25 37.03 8.01
CA VAL A 93 4.38 35.91 7.67
C VAL A 93 4.09 35.14 8.94
N ALA A 94 2.84 35.17 9.39
CA ALA A 94 2.37 34.40 10.54
C ALA A 94 2.18 32.91 10.18
N ASN A 95 1.92 32.09 11.19
CA ASN A 95 1.45 30.72 11.01
C ASN A 95 0.16 30.53 11.83
N PRO A 96 -1.01 30.38 11.19
CA PRO A 96 -1.24 30.35 9.75
C PRO A 96 -0.94 31.69 9.04
N ILE A 97 -0.61 31.65 7.73
CA ILE A 97 -0.31 32.82 6.88
C ILE A 97 -1.48 33.78 6.87
N TYR A 98 -2.68 33.23 6.74
CA TYR A 98 -3.93 33.95 6.82
C TYR A 98 -4.61 33.62 8.15
N PRO A 99 -5.03 34.61 8.95
CA PRO A 99 -5.78 34.34 10.18
C PRO A 99 -7.10 33.61 9.89
N GLU A 100 -7.66 33.74 8.69
CA GLU A 100 -8.84 32.99 8.23
C GLU A 100 -8.55 31.50 8.00
N HIS A 101 -7.29 31.07 7.93
CA HIS A 101 -6.92 29.64 7.91
C HIS A 101 -6.91 29.13 9.35
N ASP A 102 -8.06 29.22 10.00
CA ASP A 102 -8.30 28.70 11.34
C ASP A 102 -8.87 27.27 11.28
N ALA A 103 -9.18 26.71 12.45
CA ALA A 103 -9.73 25.37 12.56
C ALA A 103 -11.10 25.22 11.86
N ALA A 104 -11.91 26.28 11.81
CA ALA A 104 -13.22 26.25 11.15
C ALA A 104 -13.05 26.23 9.63
N TYR A 105 -12.14 27.04 9.08
CA TYR A 105 -11.84 27.03 7.65
C TYR A 105 -11.18 25.72 7.20
N LEU A 106 -10.33 25.14 8.05
CA LEU A 106 -9.77 23.81 7.83
C LEU A 106 -10.88 22.76 7.72
N ARG A 107 -11.87 22.80 8.62
CA ARG A 107 -13.03 21.89 8.57
C ARG A 107 -13.81 22.04 7.26
N GLU A 108 -14.11 23.28 6.86
CA GLU A 108 -14.82 23.54 5.61
C GLU A 108 -14.02 23.05 4.38
N CYS A 109 -12.69 23.14 4.42
CA CYS A 109 -11.82 22.57 3.41
C CYS A 109 -11.93 21.03 3.37
N LEU A 110 -11.86 20.37 4.53
CA LEU A 110 -11.98 18.92 4.63
C LEU A 110 -13.35 18.43 4.12
N ASP A 111 -14.44 19.10 4.50
CA ASP A 111 -15.79 18.76 4.04
C ASP A 111 -15.94 18.94 2.52
N ASN A 112 -15.31 19.97 1.96
CA ASN A 112 -15.29 20.19 0.51
C ASN A 112 -14.49 19.13 -0.25
N LEU A 113 -13.42 18.59 0.35
CA LEU A 113 -12.66 17.47 -0.21
C LEU A 113 -13.47 16.18 -0.12
N ALA A 114 -14.10 15.92 1.01
CA ALA A 114 -14.98 14.76 1.21
C ALA A 114 -16.14 14.76 0.21
N GLY A 115 -16.77 15.92 -0.03
CA GLY A 115 -17.81 16.08 -1.07
C GLY A 115 -17.33 15.82 -2.50
N LYS A 116 -16.01 15.75 -2.73
CA LYS A 116 -15.39 15.37 -4.01
C LYS A 116 -14.87 13.92 -4.00
N GLY A 117 -15.21 13.14 -2.98
CA GLY A 117 -14.71 11.76 -2.79
C GLY A 117 -13.25 11.69 -2.35
N ILE A 118 -12.67 12.78 -1.84
CA ILE A 118 -11.28 12.84 -1.36
C ILE A 118 -11.31 12.90 0.17
N HIS A 119 -10.99 11.78 0.81
CA HIS A 119 -11.03 11.65 2.27
C HIS A 119 -9.61 11.74 2.84
N TYR A 120 -9.40 12.71 3.74
CA TYR A 120 -8.16 12.81 4.51
C TYR A 120 -8.33 12.11 5.84
N ILE A 121 -7.41 11.20 6.14
CA ILE A 121 -7.38 10.47 7.40
C ILE A 121 -6.08 10.81 8.13
N HIS A 122 -5.95 12.08 8.53
CA HIS A 122 -4.95 12.53 9.51
C HIS A 122 -5.44 13.74 10.32
N ASP A 123 -5.05 13.74 11.60
CA ASP A 123 -5.55 14.60 12.67
C ASP A 123 -5.29 16.10 12.48
N TYR A 124 -6.38 16.87 12.56
CA TYR A 124 -6.42 18.24 13.07
C TYR A 124 -7.62 18.32 14.02
N PRO A 125 -7.52 19.11 15.11
CA PRO A 125 -8.01 18.73 16.44
C PRO A 125 -9.43 18.14 16.37
N PRO A 126 -9.67 17.06 17.13
CA PRO A 126 -10.92 16.32 17.05
C PRO A 126 -12.10 17.28 17.21
N THR A 127 -13.03 17.21 16.27
CA THR A 127 -14.37 17.77 16.44
C THR A 127 -14.90 17.27 17.79
N PRO A 128 -15.36 18.15 18.68
CA PRO A 128 -16.08 17.72 19.87
C PRO A 128 -17.29 16.89 19.42
N GLY A 129 -17.25 15.57 19.63
CA GLY A 129 -18.38 14.67 19.39
C GLY A 129 -18.27 13.66 18.24
N VAL A 130 -17.18 13.64 17.44
CA VAL A 130 -16.90 12.53 16.50
C VAL A 130 -15.69 11.76 17.04
N PRO A 131 -15.82 10.49 17.42
CA PRO A 131 -14.66 9.72 17.87
C PRO A 131 -13.63 9.66 16.72
N PRO A 132 -12.32 9.77 17.01
CA PRO A 132 -11.30 9.55 15.99
C PRO A 132 -11.53 8.19 15.32
N MET A 133 -11.25 8.09 14.02
CA MET A 133 -11.34 6.82 13.31
C MET A 133 -10.35 5.84 13.94
N THR A 134 -10.87 4.88 14.71
CA THR A 134 -10.06 3.85 15.35
C THR A 134 -9.87 2.70 14.37
N TYR A 135 -8.65 2.49 13.91
CA TYR A 135 -8.32 1.28 13.15
C TYR A 135 -8.39 0.05 14.05
N ARG A 136 -8.96 -1.03 13.53
CA ARG A 136 -9.28 -2.25 14.29
C ARG A 136 -8.69 -3.53 13.70
N ALA A 137 -8.04 -3.46 12.55
CA ALA A 137 -7.28 -4.58 11.99
C ALA A 137 -6.10 -4.07 11.16
N ILE A 138 -4.98 -4.78 11.24
CA ILE A 138 -3.77 -4.50 10.47
C ILE A 138 -3.50 -5.69 9.56
N TYR A 139 -3.32 -5.41 8.27
CA TYR A 139 -2.88 -6.36 7.26
C TYR A 139 -1.50 -5.94 6.78
N SER A 140 -0.56 -6.88 6.72
CA SER A 140 0.81 -6.56 6.30
C SER A 140 1.34 -7.63 5.37
N ASP A 141 1.92 -7.21 4.25
CA ASP A 141 2.89 -8.05 3.57
C ASP A 141 4.12 -8.33 4.47
N ILE A 142 4.86 -9.39 4.14
CA ILE A 142 6.03 -9.83 4.89
C ILE A 142 7.33 -9.31 4.26
N ASP A 143 7.59 -9.65 3.00
CA ASP A 143 8.89 -9.52 2.38
C ASP A 143 9.04 -8.14 1.73
N GLY A 144 9.91 -7.28 2.27
CA GLY A 144 9.99 -5.88 1.82
C GLY A 144 9.04 -4.95 2.57
N THR A 145 8.25 -5.49 3.51
CA THR A 145 7.30 -4.73 4.34
C THR A 145 7.52 -4.94 5.84
N LEU A 146 7.13 -6.11 6.38
CA LEU A 146 7.35 -6.45 7.81
C LEU A 146 8.82 -6.74 8.11
N LEU A 147 9.51 -7.40 7.17
CA LEU A 147 10.90 -7.80 7.31
C LEU A 147 11.83 -6.79 6.64
N ASN A 148 12.96 -6.52 7.30
CA ASN A 148 14.07 -5.79 6.71
C ASN A 148 14.84 -6.65 5.68
N ARG A 149 15.86 -6.07 5.03
CA ARG A 149 16.69 -6.78 4.03
C ARG A 149 17.44 -8.01 4.56
N ALA A 150 17.56 -8.14 5.89
CA ALA A 150 18.16 -9.31 6.54
C ALA A 150 17.13 -10.41 6.84
N HIS A 151 15.91 -10.30 6.30
CA HIS A 151 14.77 -11.19 6.52
C HIS A 151 14.41 -11.34 8.00
N ARG A 152 14.49 -10.24 8.76
CA ARG A 152 14.17 -10.20 10.20
C ARG A 152 13.20 -9.07 10.50
N MET A 153 12.33 -9.30 11.48
CA MET A 153 11.63 -8.21 12.15
C MET A 153 12.62 -7.43 12.99
N SER A 154 12.62 -6.10 12.86
CA SER A 154 13.41 -5.26 13.76
C SER A 154 12.86 -5.31 15.19
N PRO A 155 13.68 -5.02 16.21
CA PRO A 155 13.19 -4.94 17.59
C PRO A 155 12.03 -3.95 17.76
N ARG A 156 12.05 -2.84 17.01
CA ARG A 156 10.99 -1.82 17.03
C ARG A 156 9.68 -2.37 16.46
N THR A 157 9.75 -2.99 15.28
CA THR A 157 8.59 -3.62 14.63
C THR A 157 8.01 -4.75 15.48
N LEU A 158 8.86 -5.57 16.10
CA LEU A 158 8.41 -6.62 17.01
C LEU A 158 7.70 -6.05 18.25
N ALA A 159 8.27 -5.02 18.88
CA ALA A 159 7.70 -4.44 20.09
C ALA A 159 6.30 -3.83 19.83
N ILE A 160 6.14 -3.07 18.73
CA ILE A 160 4.85 -2.46 18.39
C ILE A 160 3.80 -3.51 18.02
N THR A 161 4.17 -4.53 17.24
CA THR A 161 3.24 -5.59 16.83
C THR A 161 2.80 -6.43 18.03
N GLN A 162 3.71 -6.82 18.93
CA GLN A 162 3.36 -7.52 20.16
C GLN A 162 2.42 -6.71 21.05
N ARG A 163 2.67 -5.41 21.21
CA ARG A 163 1.81 -4.53 22.01
C ARG A 163 0.39 -4.47 21.45
N LEU A 164 0.25 -4.32 20.14
CA LEU A 164 -1.05 -4.24 19.49
C LEU A 164 -1.80 -5.59 19.53
N ALA A 165 -1.08 -6.70 19.35
CA ALA A 165 -1.64 -8.04 19.55
C ALA A 165 -2.17 -8.23 20.99
N GLN A 166 -1.41 -7.80 22.00
CA GLN A 166 -1.82 -7.84 23.40
C GLN A 166 -3.04 -6.94 23.70
N ALA A 167 -3.17 -5.83 22.98
CA ALA A 167 -4.32 -4.94 23.04
C ALA A 167 -5.55 -5.48 22.27
N GLY A 168 -5.46 -6.66 21.66
CA GLY A 168 -6.54 -7.30 20.91
C GLY A 168 -6.74 -6.75 19.49
N ILE A 169 -5.77 -5.98 18.96
CA ILE A 169 -5.79 -5.53 17.58
C ILE A 169 -5.11 -6.61 16.71
N PRO A 170 -5.87 -7.31 15.83
CA PRO A 170 -5.32 -8.36 15.00
C PRO A 170 -4.32 -7.80 13.98
N ILE A 171 -3.19 -8.49 13.87
CA ILE A 171 -2.13 -8.24 12.90
C ILE A 171 -2.03 -9.47 12.01
N ILE A 172 -2.57 -9.36 10.82
CA ILE A 172 -2.75 -10.46 9.89
C ILE A 172 -1.68 -10.35 8.81
N LEU A 173 -0.79 -11.33 8.78
CA LEU A 173 0.27 -11.39 7.76
C LEU A 173 -0.30 -11.97 6.47
N VAL A 174 0.01 -11.32 5.33
CA VAL A 174 -0.53 -11.65 4.01
C VAL A 174 0.61 -11.85 3.02
N SER A 175 0.90 -13.10 2.63
CA SER A 175 2.11 -13.42 1.86
C SER A 175 1.90 -14.49 0.79
N ALA A 176 2.79 -14.52 -0.21
CA ALA A 176 2.92 -15.62 -1.18
C ALA A 176 3.51 -16.90 -0.56
N ARG A 177 4.12 -16.78 0.63
CA ARG A 177 4.75 -17.89 1.37
C ARG A 177 3.75 -19.00 1.73
N PRO A 178 4.21 -20.26 1.86
CA PRO A 178 3.43 -21.31 2.49
C PRO A 178 3.19 -21.02 3.99
N PRO A 179 2.12 -21.55 4.59
CA PRO A 179 1.74 -21.22 5.97
C PRO A 179 2.87 -21.39 6.99
N LEU A 180 3.58 -22.51 6.95
CA LEU A 180 4.65 -22.82 7.92
C LEU A 180 5.89 -21.93 7.77
N ALA A 181 6.04 -21.20 6.65
CA ALA A 181 7.08 -20.19 6.48
C ALA A 181 6.63 -18.80 6.98
N ILE A 182 5.37 -18.67 7.42
CA ILE A 182 4.78 -17.46 8.02
C ILE A 182 4.69 -17.61 9.55
N THR A 183 4.45 -18.83 10.04
CA THR A 183 4.23 -19.10 11.48
C THR A 183 5.33 -18.55 12.40
N PRO A 184 6.63 -18.58 12.08
CA PRO A 184 7.64 -18.01 12.98
C PRO A 184 7.42 -16.53 13.27
N PHE A 185 6.82 -15.78 12.34
CA PHE A 185 6.55 -14.36 12.51
C PHE A 185 5.26 -14.12 13.30
N THR A 186 4.19 -14.88 13.04
CA THR A 186 2.96 -14.78 13.84
C THR A 186 3.18 -15.23 15.29
N ASP A 187 4.02 -16.25 15.51
CA ASP A 187 4.40 -16.72 16.85
C ASP A 187 5.19 -15.65 17.61
N ALA A 188 6.12 -14.97 16.93
CA ALA A 188 6.88 -13.87 17.50
C ALA A 188 5.99 -12.65 17.83
N ILE A 189 4.99 -12.34 17.00
CA ILE A 189 3.98 -11.30 17.30
C ILE A 189 3.10 -11.72 18.49
N GLY A 190 2.74 -13.00 18.58
CA GLY A 190 1.93 -13.55 19.66
C GLY A 190 0.43 -13.29 19.51
N GLY A 191 -0.35 -13.78 20.48
CA GLY A 191 -1.82 -13.61 20.47
C GLY A 191 -2.56 -14.51 19.48
N LYS A 192 -1.92 -15.57 18.96
CA LYS A 192 -2.51 -16.52 17.99
C LYS A 192 -3.08 -15.82 16.76
N GLN A 193 -2.28 -14.95 16.13
CA GLN A 193 -2.70 -14.23 14.93
C GLN A 193 -3.08 -15.20 13.80
N PRO A 194 -4.18 -14.95 13.07
CA PRO A 194 -4.43 -15.66 11.82
C PRO A 194 -3.43 -15.21 10.75
N LEU A 195 -3.24 -16.06 9.74
CA LEU A 195 -2.34 -15.79 8.62
C LEU A 195 -3.03 -16.04 7.28
N ILE A 196 -2.57 -15.33 6.26
CA ILE A 196 -3.02 -15.47 4.88
C ILE A 196 -1.81 -15.88 4.03
N ALA A 197 -1.86 -17.11 3.51
CA ALA A 197 -0.81 -17.73 2.71
C ALA A 197 -1.16 -17.74 1.22
N PHE A 198 -0.16 -18.06 0.39
CA PHE A 198 -0.30 -18.24 -1.06
C PHE A 198 -1.01 -17.06 -1.75
N ASN A 199 -0.67 -15.83 -1.40
CA ASN A 199 -1.29 -14.60 -1.93
C ASN A 199 -2.82 -14.52 -1.75
N GLY A 200 -3.36 -15.15 -0.71
CA GLY A 200 -4.79 -15.13 -0.42
C GLY A 200 -5.51 -16.45 -0.69
N ALA A 201 -4.80 -17.49 -1.14
CA ALA A 201 -5.44 -18.78 -1.44
C ALA A 201 -5.83 -19.57 -0.18
N LEU A 202 -5.16 -19.34 0.96
CA LEU A 202 -5.41 -20.07 2.19
C LEU A 202 -5.36 -19.13 3.39
N ILE A 203 -6.37 -19.21 4.25
CA ILE A 203 -6.39 -18.51 5.53
C ILE A 203 -6.46 -19.56 6.64
N LEU A 204 -5.53 -19.46 7.58
CA LEU A 204 -5.52 -20.29 8.78
C LEU A 204 -5.69 -19.40 10.02
N ASP A 205 -6.39 -19.90 11.03
CA ASP A 205 -6.37 -19.28 12.36
C ASP A 205 -5.03 -19.53 13.07
N GLY A 206 -4.85 -18.94 14.26
CA GLY A 206 -3.61 -19.10 15.02
C GLY A 206 -3.38 -20.49 15.61
N ASP A 207 -4.33 -21.42 15.48
CA ASP A 207 -4.17 -22.84 15.79
C ASP A 207 -4.02 -23.69 14.51
N LEU A 208 -3.82 -23.02 13.36
CA LEU A 208 -3.68 -23.59 12.03
C LEU A 208 -4.93 -24.32 11.48
N ASN A 209 -6.12 -24.00 12.00
CA ASN A 209 -7.37 -24.48 11.42
C ASN A 209 -7.72 -23.67 10.17
N GLU A 210 -8.18 -24.37 9.14
CA GLU A 210 -8.59 -23.74 7.89
C GLU A 210 -9.85 -22.87 8.07
N LEU A 211 -9.77 -21.60 7.67
CA LEU A 211 -10.88 -20.65 7.67
C LEU A 211 -11.41 -20.38 6.27
N TYR A 212 -10.53 -20.40 5.27
CA TYR A 212 -10.82 -20.08 3.88
C TYR A 212 -9.81 -20.78 2.98
N SER A 213 -10.27 -21.32 1.86
CA SER A 213 -9.46 -22.15 0.97
C SER A 213 -9.90 -21.95 -0.47
N VAL A 214 -8.97 -21.55 -1.33
CA VAL A 214 -9.11 -21.47 -2.77
C VAL A 214 -8.01 -22.31 -3.37
N THR A 215 -8.41 -23.39 -4.02
CA THR A 215 -7.49 -24.34 -4.63
C THR A 215 -7.58 -24.26 -6.14
N LEU A 216 -6.61 -24.85 -6.83
CA LEU A 216 -6.77 -25.25 -8.21
C LEU A 216 -7.92 -26.27 -8.29
N ASP A 217 -8.69 -26.20 -9.37
CA ASP A 217 -9.76 -27.16 -9.59
C ASP A 217 -9.14 -28.52 -9.99
N ASP A 218 -9.74 -29.64 -9.55
CA ASP A 218 -9.19 -30.99 -9.82
C ASP A 218 -9.02 -31.26 -11.33
N ALA A 219 -9.90 -30.69 -12.15
CA ALA A 219 -9.79 -30.79 -13.61
C ALA A 219 -8.55 -30.05 -14.15
N ASP A 220 -8.21 -28.88 -13.60
CA ASP A 220 -7.00 -28.16 -13.98
C ASP A 220 -5.74 -28.92 -13.55
N LEU A 221 -5.73 -29.48 -12.34
CA LEU A 221 -4.63 -30.32 -11.86
C LEU A 221 -4.41 -31.52 -12.79
N HIS A 222 -5.49 -32.22 -13.14
CA HIS A 222 -5.41 -33.37 -14.04
C HIS A 222 -4.86 -33.02 -15.44
N HIS A 223 -5.13 -31.81 -15.94
CA HIS A 223 -4.56 -31.33 -17.20
C HIS A 223 -3.14 -30.80 -17.07
N LEU A 224 -2.80 -30.12 -15.98
CA LEU A 224 -1.48 -29.52 -15.76
C LEU A 224 -0.40 -30.55 -15.48
N GLU A 225 -0.69 -31.55 -14.66
CA GLU A 225 0.29 -32.57 -14.25
C GLU A 225 1.01 -33.23 -15.43
N PRO A 226 0.34 -33.79 -16.46
CA PRO A 226 1.04 -34.38 -17.58
C PRO A 226 1.78 -33.35 -18.45
N LEU A 227 1.33 -32.08 -18.47
CA LEU A 227 2.02 -31.00 -19.20
C LEU A 227 3.31 -30.54 -18.49
N LEU A 228 3.40 -30.76 -17.19
CA LEU A 228 4.55 -30.42 -16.36
C LEU A 228 5.51 -31.61 -16.23
N GLU A 229 4.99 -32.79 -15.89
CA GLU A 229 5.81 -33.96 -15.56
C GLU A 229 6.39 -34.68 -16.79
N ASN A 230 5.76 -34.55 -17.96
CA ASN A 230 6.28 -35.16 -19.19
C ASN A 230 7.14 -34.20 -20.02
N ASP A 231 7.30 -32.95 -19.60
CA ASP A 231 8.17 -31.99 -20.28
C ASP A 231 9.60 -32.17 -19.78
N PRO A 232 10.53 -32.72 -20.59
CA PRO A 232 11.89 -33.01 -20.14
C PRO A 232 12.71 -31.75 -19.82
N ALA A 233 12.25 -30.56 -20.23
CA ALA A 233 12.89 -29.31 -19.85
C ALA A 233 12.54 -28.88 -18.41
N ILE A 234 11.45 -29.40 -17.84
CA ILE A 234 11.00 -29.05 -16.49
C ILE A 234 11.66 -29.98 -15.48
N THR A 235 12.50 -29.38 -14.63
CA THR A 235 13.33 -30.16 -13.68
C THR A 235 12.83 -30.13 -12.25
N SER A 236 11.97 -29.18 -11.86
CA SER A 236 11.47 -29.07 -10.49
C SER A 236 10.01 -28.62 -10.48
N ILE A 237 9.15 -29.43 -9.85
CA ILE A 237 7.72 -29.15 -9.69
C ILE A 237 7.37 -29.32 -8.22
N ASN A 238 6.75 -28.30 -7.64
CA ASN A 238 6.45 -28.23 -6.22
C ASN A 238 4.98 -27.93 -6.04
N TYR A 239 4.29 -28.75 -5.26
CA TYR A 239 2.86 -28.64 -4.99
C TYR A 239 2.65 -28.26 -3.52
N TYR A 240 1.91 -27.20 -3.28
CA TYR A 240 1.55 -26.77 -1.94
C TYR A 240 0.07 -27.07 -1.68
N GLN A 241 -0.21 -27.84 -0.63
CA GLN A 241 -1.54 -28.29 -0.23
C GLN A 241 -1.72 -28.08 1.28
N GLY A 242 -2.48 -27.06 1.66
CA GLY A 242 -2.62 -26.68 3.06
C GLY A 242 -1.27 -26.30 3.65
N THR A 243 -0.85 -27.01 4.69
CA THR A 243 0.48 -26.88 5.33
C THR A 243 1.54 -27.78 4.72
N HIS A 244 1.19 -28.64 3.76
CA HIS A 244 2.11 -29.59 3.15
C HIS A 244 2.75 -29.02 1.89
N TRP A 245 4.01 -29.40 1.69
CA TRP A 245 4.78 -29.16 0.48
C TRP A 245 5.26 -30.50 -0.09
N TYR A 246 4.85 -30.79 -1.31
CA TYR A 246 5.18 -32.00 -2.04
C TYR A 246 6.02 -31.71 -3.28
N SER A 247 6.92 -32.63 -3.62
CA SER A 247 7.65 -32.65 -4.90
C SER A 247 7.76 -34.08 -5.43
N PRO A 248 7.67 -34.31 -6.76
CA PRO A 248 8.07 -35.58 -7.36
C PRO A 248 9.53 -35.92 -7.09
N ASP A 249 10.39 -34.92 -6.92
CA ASP A 249 11.81 -35.06 -6.58
C ASP A 249 12.16 -34.10 -5.43
N PRO A 250 11.96 -34.50 -4.16
CA PRO A 250 12.22 -33.64 -2.99
C PRO A 250 13.70 -33.24 -2.83
N ASP A 251 14.62 -34.05 -3.37
CA ASP A 251 16.06 -33.83 -3.30
C ASP A 251 16.58 -33.01 -4.49
N ASN A 252 15.69 -32.56 -5.38
CA ASN A 252 16.03 -31.70 -6.50
C ASN A 252 16.72 -30.41 -6.04
N PHE A 253 17.74 -29.97 -6.77
CA PHE A 253 18.51 -28.76 -6.45
C PHE A 253 17.62 -27.53 -6.16
N TRP A 254 16.65 -27.24 -7.02
CA TRP A 254 15.77 -26.07 -6.86
C TRP A 254 14.81 -26.23 -5.68
N THR A 255 14.28 -27.44 -5.47
CA THR A 255 13.40 -27.75 -4.34
C THR A 255 14.14 -27.59 -3.00
N VAL A 256 15.38 -28.08 -2.91
CA VAL A 256 16.22 -27.92 -1.72
C VAL A 256 16.57 -26.45 -1.48
N GLN A 257 16.95 -25.72 -2.54
CA GLN A 257 17.25 -24.29 -2.45
C GLN A 257 16.05 -23.48 -1.91
N GLU A 258 14.85 -23.73 -2.42
CA GLU A 258 13.63 -23.09 -1.90
C GLU A 258 13.37 -23.48 -0.43
N GLY A 259 13.74 -24.70 -0.05
CA GLY A 259 13.64 -25.17 1.32
C GLY A 259 14.60 -24.43 2.26
N ASP A 260 15.81 -24.12 1.79
CA ASP A 260 16.78 -23.34 2.55
C ASP A 260 16.34 -21.89 2.76
N ILE A 261 15.63 -21.32 1.78
CA ILE A 261 15.08 -19.96 1.86
C ILE A 261 13.88 -19.91 2.83
N THR A 262 12.97 -20.87 2.72
CA THR A 262 11.71 -20.90 3.49
C THR A 262 11.86 -21.53 4.87
N GLY A 263 12.94 -22.27 5.11
CA GLY A 263 13.12 -23.09 6.32
C GLY A 263 12.26 -24.37 6.32
N LEU A 264 11.72 -24.76 5.17
CA LEU A 264 10.86 -25.93 5.01
C LEU A 264 11.55 -27.02 4.18
N ARG A 265 10.95 -28.21 4.15
CA ARG A 265 11.38 -29.30 3.28
C ARG A 265 10.18 -29.90 2.56
N ALA A 266 10.34 -30.12 1.27
CA ALA A 266 9.38 -30.88 0.50
C ALA A 266 9.40 -32.35 0.94
N THR A 267 8.25 -33.00 0.81
CA THR A 267 8.13 -34.45 0.94
C THR A 267 7.76 -35.08 -0.39
N LYS A 268 7.95 -36.39 -0.52
CA LYS A 268 7.61 -37.10 -1.76
C LYS A 268 6.12 -36.92 -2.05
N ARG A 269 5.82 -36.50 -3.28
CA ARG A 269 4.45 -36.37 -3.76
C ARG A 269 3.68 -37.70 -3.65
N PRO A 270 2.44 -37.70 -3.10
CA PRO A 270 1.56 -38.87 -3.11
C PRO A 270 1.02 -39.17 -4.51
N ALA A 271 0.49 -40.39 -4.71
CA ALA A 271 -0.03 -40.83 -6.01
C ALA A 271 -1.21 -39.98 -6.55
N SER A 272 -1.93 -39.31 -5.67
CA SER A 272 -2.99 -38.37 -6.01
C SER A 272 -2.87 -37.13 -5.14
N LEU A 273 -2.98 -35.97 -5.77
CA LEU A 273 -3.07 -34.68 -5.11
C LEU A 273 -4.47 -34.12 -5.32
N THR A 274 -5.03 -33.54 -4.27
CA THR A 274 -6.28 -32.77 -4.31
C THR A 274 -6.10 -31.50 -3.49
N ASN A 275 -6.96 -30.51 -3.69
CA ASN A 275 -6.94 -29.27 -2.91
C ASN A 275 -5.57 -28.55 -2.93
N VAL A 276 -4.89 -28.55 -4.08
CA VAL A 276 -3.60 -27.86 -4.24
C VAL A 276 -3.85 -26.35 -4.35
N HIS A 277 -3.22 -25.57 -3.49
CA HIS A 277 -3.34 -24.10 -3.47
C HIS A 277 -2.42 -23.43 -4.50
N LYS A 278 -1.21 -23.99 -4.67
CA LYS A 278 -0.16 -23.43 -5.52
C LYS A 278 0.69 -24.53 -6.11
N ILE A 279 1.00 -24.39 -7.40
CA ILE A 279 2.12 -25.10 -8.04
C ILE A 279 3.24 -24.10 -8.27
N LEU A 280 4.45 -24.46 -7.86
CA LEU A 280 5.66 -23.72 -8.13
C LEU A 280 6.59 -24.58 -9.01
N VAL A 281 6.84 -24.11 -10.23
CA VAL A 281 7.80 -24.72 -11.14
C VAL A 281 9.08 -23.90 -11.10
N MET A 282 10.22 -24.56 -10.89
CA MET A 282 11.53 -23.92 -10.81
C MET A 282 12.50 -24.54 -11.83
N GLY A 283 13.32 -23.69 -12.43
CA GLY A 283 14.25 -24.10 -13.47
C GLY A 283 14.89 -22.92 -14.18
N ASP A 284 15.60 -23.20 -15.27
CA ASP A 284 16.28 -22.16 -16.04
C ASP A 284 15.31 -21.12 -16.60
N ALA A 285 15.68 -19.84 -16.52
CA ALA A 285 14.82 -18.72 -16.89
C ALA A 285 14.20 -18.79 -18.31
N PRO A 286 14.92 -19.24 -19.37
CA PRO A 286 14.33 -19.43 -20.68
C PRO A 286 13.24 -20.52 -20.71
N VAL A 287 13.42 -21.60 -19.94
CA VAL A 287 12.43 -22.69 -19.82
C VAL A 287 11.18 -22.19 -19.13
N ILE A 288 11.33 -21.50 -17.99
CA ILE A 288 10.22 -20.93 -17.22
C ILE A 288 9.43 -19.90 -18.04
N ARG A 289 10.12 -19.06 -18.82
CA ARG A 289 9.48 -18.10 -19.74
C ARG A 289 8.66 -18.82 -20.81
N ALA A 290 9.24 -19.81 -21.49
CA ALA A 290 8.54 -20.57 -22.53
C ALA A 290 7.35 -21.34 -21.95
N LEU A 291 7.48 -21.89 -20.75
CA LEU A 291 6.40 -22.56 -20.04
C LEU A 291 5.26 -21.58 -19.72
N GLN A 292 5.56 -20.39 -19.21
CA GLN A 292 4.56 -19.35 -18.96
C GLN A 292 3.79 -18.99 -20.23
N GLU A 293 4.48 -18.75 -21.34
CA GLU A 293 3.89 -18.40 -22.64
C GLU A 293 3.00 -19.53 -23.18
N ARG A 294 3.39 -20.79 -22.95
CA ARG A 294 2.63 -21.98 -23.32
C ARG A 294 1.37 -22.18 -22.48
N LEU A 295 1.45 -22.02 -21.16
CA LEU A 295 0.35 -22.34 -20.24
C LEU A 295 -0.69 -21.22 -20.13
N LYS A 296 -0.28 -19.94 -20.11
CA LYS A 296 -1.20 -18.80 -19.94
C LYS A 296 -2.43 -18.83 -20.86
N PRO A 297 -2.30 -19.09 -22.17
CA PRO A 297 -3.45 -19.12 -23.08
C PRO A 297 -4.39 -20.31 -22.84
N GLN A 298 -3.87 -21.42 -22.32
CA GLN A 298 -4.62 -22.65 -22.07
C GLN A 298 -5.44 -22.58 -20.78
N PHE A 299 -4.97 -21.80 -19.79
CA PHE A 299 -5.58 -21.67 -18.48
C PHE A 299 -5.86 -20.19 -18.12
N PRO A 300 -6.74 -19.48 -18.85
CA PRO A 300 -6.97 -18.05 -18.66
C PRO A 300 -7.64 -17.69 -17.32
N HIS A 301 -8.26 -18.68 -16.66
CA HIS A 301 -8.88 -18.59 -15.35
C HIS A 301 -7.91 -18.88 -14.19
N LEU A 302 -6.67 -19.26 -14.49
CA LEU A 302 -5.57 -19.35 -13.52
C LEU A 302 -4.73 -18.08 -13.56
N GLU A 303 -4.06 -17.80 -12.45
CA GLU A 303 -3.01 -16.78 -12.39
C GLU A 303 -1.66 -17.50 -12.54
N ILE A 304 -1.08 -17.40 -13.73
CA ILE A 304 0.20 -18.03 -14.09
C ILE A 304 1.24 -16.94 -14.27
N HIS A 305 2.08 -16.71 -13.27
CA HIS A 305 3.01 -15.58 -13.30
C HIS A 305 4.39 -15.97 -12.78
N ARG A 306 5.41 -15.22 -13.21
CA ARG A 306 6.77 -15.42 -12.75
C ARG A 306 7.01 -14.55 -11.53
N SER A 307 7.40 -15.13 -10.40
CA SER A 307 7.81 -14.39 -9.20
C SER A 307 9.32 -14.09 -9.18
N LYS A 308 10.10 -14.89 -9.91
CA LYS A 308 11.49 -14.64 -10.33
C LYS A 308 11.67 -15.13 -11.76
N ASP A 309 12.78 -14.82 -12.40
CA ASP A 309 13.04 -15.31 -13.76
C ASP A 309 13.04 -16.85 -13.83
N GLU A 310 13.48 -17.52 -12.76
CA GLU A 310 13.58 -18.97 -12.59
C GLU A 310 12.36 -19.61 -11.91
N TYR A 311 11.32 -18.83 -11.56
CA TYR A 311 10.17 -19.30 -10.77
C TYR A 311 8.86 -19.01 -11.49
N LEU A 312 8.07 -20.05 -11.78
CA LEU A 312 6.71 -19.92 -12.29
C LEU A 312 5.71 -20.36 -11.23
N GLU A 313 4.82 -19.45 -10.84
CA GLU A 313 3.71 -19.72 -9.95
C GLU A 313 2.43 -19.94 -10.73
N ILE A 314 1.70 -20.98 -10.35
CA ILE A 314 0.37 -21.31 -10.88
C ILE A 314 -0.56 -21.39 -9.68
N VAL A 315 -1.51 -20.46 -9.61
CA VAL A 315 -2.53 -20.40 -8.56
C VAL A 315 -3.91 -20.16 -9.17
N ASN A 316 -4.96 -20.41 -8.41
CA ASN A 316 -6.31 -20.04 -8.83
C ASN A 316 -6.40 -18.49 -8.89
N LYS A 317 -6.94 -17.93 -9.97
CA LYS A 317 -7.05 -16.47 -10.12
C LYS A 317 -7.99 -15.80 -9.12
N ARG A 318 -8.83 -16.60 -8.46
CA ARG A 318 -9.69 -16.17 -7.34
C ARG A 318 -8.91 -16.05 -6.01
N ALA A 319 -7.65 -16.46 -5.96
CA ALA A 319 -6.80 -16.25 -4.79
C ALA A 319 -6.16 -14.87 -4.88
N THR A 320 -6.80 -13.88 -4.25
CA THR A 320 -6.30 -12.50 -4.20
C THR A 320 -6.15 -12.04 -2.76
N LYS A 321 -5.17 -11.16 -2.48
CA LYS A 321 -4.97 -10.62 -1.14
C LYS A 321 -6.19 -9.80 -0.72
N ALA A 322 -6.79 -9.04 -1.65
CA ALA A 322 -8.01 -8.27 -1.40
C ALA A 322 -9.19 -9.14 -0.94
N GLN A 323 -9.48 -10.25 -1.63
CA GLN A 323 -10.57 -11.15 -1.23
C GLN A 323 -10.30 -11.81 0.12
N ALA A 324 -9.05 -12.17 0.39
CA ALA A 324 -8.68 -12.78 1.65
C ALA A 324 -8.83 -11.80 2.84
N ILE A 325 -8.39 -10.54 2.69
CA ILE A 325 -8.58 -9.54 3.76
C ILE A 325 -10.04 -9.09 3.88
N ALA A 326 -10.83 -9.15 2.80
CA ALA A 326 -12.27 -8.92 2.84
C ALA A 326 -12.99 -10.00 3.66
N PHE A 327 -12.64 -11.28 3.44
CA PHE A 327 -13.13 -12.38 4.24
C PHE A 327 -12.78 -12.21 5.72
N MET A 328 -11.53 -11.85 6.03
CA MET A 328 -11.10 -11.61 7.41
C MET A 328 -11.82 -10.42 8.05
N GLY A 329 -12.01 -9.32 7.33
CA GLY A 329 -12.79 -8.18 7.80
C GLY A 329 -14.21 -8.57 8.18
N GLY A 330 -14.89 -9.37 7.35
CA GLY A 330 -16.21 -9.91 7.65
C GLY A 330 -16.23 -10.79 8.90
N ARG A 331 -15.25 -11.68 9.05
CA ARG A 331 -15.11 -12.56 10.22
C ARG A 331 -14.83 -11.80 11.51
N LEU A 332 -14.02 -10.74 11.44
CA LEU A 332 -13.66 -9.89 12.58
C LEU A 332 -14.71 -8.81 12.89
N GLY A 333 -15.71 -8.63 12.02
CA GLY A 333 -16.64 -7.50 12.08
C GLY A 333 -15.93 -6.14 11.90
N VAL A 334 -14.81 -6.11 11.19
CA VAL A 334 -14.01 -4.91 10.91
C VAL A 334 -14.24 -4.51 9.45
N PRO A 335 -14.92 -3.38 9.18
CA PRO A 335 -15.10 -2.89 7.83
C PRO A 335 -13.76 -2.41 7.25
N ALA A 336 -13.66 -2.38 5.91
CA ALA A 336 -12.45 -1.91 5.23
C ALA A 336 -12.02 -0.50 5.69
N ALA A 337 -12.97 0.42 5.93
CA ALA A 337 -12.69 1.76 6.43
C ALA A 337 -11.93 1.81 7.77
N GLU A 338 -11.98 0.73 8.55
CA GLU A 338 -11.32 0.58 9.85
C GLU A 338 -10.09 -0.35 9.78
N SER A 339 -9.62 -0.71 8.59
CA SER A 339 -8.40 -1.50 8.42
C SER A 339 -7.21 -0.69 7.88
N VAL A 340 -6.03 -1.10 8.32
CA VAL A 340 -4.74 -0.62 7.79
C VAL A 340 -4.10 -1.72 6.97
N ALA A 341 -3.58 -1.40 5.79
CA ALA A 341 -2.78 -2.33 4.98
C ALA A 341 -1.39 -1.76 4.67
N PHE A 342 -0.37 -2.61 4.75
CA PHE A 342 1.01 -2.31 4.39
C PHE A 342 1.47 -3.23 3.25
N GLY A 343 2.19 -2.68 2.29
CA GLY A 343 2.76 -3.43 1.17
C GLY A 343 3.81 -2.62 0.42
N ASP A 344 4.57 -3.30 -0.42
CA ASP A 344 5.67 -2.70 -1.17
C ASP A 344 5.73 -3.09 -2.64
N ASN A 345 4.90 -4.02 -3.11
CA ASN A 345 5.01 -4.54 -4.46
C ASN A 345 3.64 -4.71 -5.16
N TYR A 346 3.68 -5.06 -6.44
CA TYR A 346 2.48 -5.14 -7.29
C TYR A 346 1.44 -6.17 -6.83
N ASN A 347 1.87 -7.25 -6.18
CA ASN A 347 0.98 -8.25 -5.60
C ASN A 347 0.27 -7.77 -4.31
N ASP A 348 0.61 -6.59 -3.80
CA ASP A 348 -0.09 -5.95 -2.67
C ASP A 348 -1.16 -4.95 -3.14
N LEU A 349 -1.15 -4.56 -4.40
CA LEU A 349 -1.91 -3.41 -4.89
C LEU A 349 -3.43 -3.58 -4.70
N ASP A 350 -3.95 -4.79 -4.85
CA ASP A 350 -5.36 -5.08 -4.61
C ASP A 350 -5.74 -4.93 -3.12
N MET A 351 -4.92 -5.45 -2.21
CA MET A 351 -5.06 -5.31 -0.75
C MET A 351 -4.97 -3.84 -0.33
N LEU A 352 -3.99 -3.10 -0.87
CA LEU A 352 -3.76 -1.69 -0.61
C LEU A 352 -4.93 -0.82 -1.11
N ARG A 353 -5.55 -1.17 -2.25
CA ARG A 353 -6.75 -0.49 -2.74
C ARG A 353 -8.01 -0.83 -1.95
N TYR A 354 -8.06 -2.01 -1.32
CA TYR A 354 -9.20 -2.45 -0.54
C TYR A 354 -9.24 -1.79 0.84
N ALA A 355 -8.10 -1.67 1.53
CA ALA A 355 -8.05 -1.16 2.89
C ALA A 355 -8.41 0.33 3.00
N GLY A 356 -9.03 0.71 4.12
CA GLY A 356 -9.43 2.09 4.40
C GLY A 356 -8.24 3.02 4.61
N TYR A 357 -7.12 2.48 5.08
CA TYR A 357 -5.85 3.20 5.17
C TYR A 357 -4.71 2.34 4.65
N SER A 358 -4.14 2.75 3.52
CA SER A 358 -3.10 1.99 2.84
C SER A 358 -1.75 2.69 2.88
N VAL A 359 -0.71 1.91 3.12
CA VAL A 359 0.64 2.39 3.35
C VAL A 359 1.59 1.69 2.39
N ALA A 360 2.14 2.45 1.45
CA ALA A 360 3.25 1.99 0.64
C ALA A 360 4.56 2.15 1.42
N MET A 361 5.38 1.10 1.43
CA MET A 361 6.73 1.18 2.00
C MET A 361 7.64 2.08 1.17
N GLY A 362 8.66 2.67 1.78
CA GLY A 362 9.60 3.58 1.09
C GLY A 362 10.36 2.90 -0.07
N ASN A 363 10.57 1.59 0.02
CA ASN A 363 11.16 0.74 -1.01
C ASN A 363 10.18 0.34 -2.14
N ALA A 364 8.91 0.71 -2.07
CA ALA A 364 7.93 0.38 -3.10
C ALA A 364 8.16 1.15 -4.41
N PRO A 365 7.75 0.60 -5.58
CA PRO A 365 7.69 1.34 -6.83
C PRO A 365 6.80 2.60 -6.75
N ASP A 366 7.10 3.62 -7.55
CA ASP A 366 6.41 4.92 -7.51
C ASP A 366 4.93 4.85 -7.91
N ASP A 367 4.57 3.93 -8.80
CA ASP A 367 3.19 3.68 -9.19
C ASP A 367 2.38 3.01 -8.06
N ILE A 368 2.99 2.14 -7.25
CA ILE A 368 2.37 1.61 -6.02
C ILE A 368 2.20 2.72 -4.98
N LYS A 369 3.26 3.52 -4.75
CA LYS A 369 3.22 4.67 -3.83
C LYS A 369 2.10 5.66 -4.15
N ALA A 370 1.83 5.88 -5.44
CA ALA A 370 0.79 6.80 -5.91
C ALA A 370 -0.65 6.33 -5.60
N GLU A 371 -0.84 5.04 -5.33
CA GLU A 371 -2.15 4.42 -5.09
C GLU A 371 -2.49 4.28 -3.60
N CYS A 372 -1.54 4.57 -2.71
CA CYS A 372 -1.70 4.44 -1.26
C CYS A 372 -2.09 5.75 -0.56
N SER A 373 -2.70 5.63 0.62
CA SER A 373 -3.05 6.80 1.46
C SER A 373 -1.80 7.59 1.88
N ILE A 374 -0.73 6.88 2.24
CA ILE A 374 0.57 7.47 2.56
C ILE A 374 1.73 6.60 2.06
N VAL A 375 2.91 7.21 1.96
CA VAL A 375 4.18 6.52 1.81
C VAL A 375 4.95 6.65 3.13
N THR A 376 5.46 5.54 3.65
CA THR A 376 6.32 5.52 4.85
C THR A 376 7.80 5.36 4.49
N ALA A 377 8.67 5.29 5.50
CA ALA A 377 10.07 4.96 5.32
C ALA A 377 10.26 3.54 4.74
N SER A 378 11.48 3.17 4.35
CA SER A 378 11.74 1.81 3.88
C SER A 378 11.56 0.76 4.99
N ASN A 379 11.46 -0.50 4.62
CA ASN A 379 11.48 -1.63 5.56
C ASN A 379 12.74 -1.70 6.42
N ASP A 380 13.88 -1.19 5.93
CA ASP A 380 15.13 -1.11 6.72
C ASP A 380 15.14 0.04 7.73
N GLU A 381 14.23 1.00 7.58
CA GLU A 381 14.10 2.19 8.42
C GLU A 381 12.88 2.11 9.34
N ASP A 382 12.35 0.90 9.56
CA ASP A 382 11.17 0.63 10.39
C ASP A 382 9.91 1.37 9.92
N GLY A 383 9.73 1.56 8.61
CA GLY A 383 8.59 2.30 8.05
C GLY A 383 7.22 1.82 8.54
N LEU A 384 7.02 0.51 8.68
CA LEU A 384 5.81 -0.07 9.24
C LEU A 384 5.61 0.34 10.72
N ALA A 385 6.66 0.19 11.55
CA ALA A 385 6.57 0.53 12.97
C ALA A 385 6.30 2.01 13.19
N GLN A 386 6.93 2.89 12.41
CA GLN A 386 6.70 4.33 12.49
C GLN A 386 5.24 4.72 12.26
N VAL A 387 4.55 4.04 11.34
CA VAL A 387 3.12 4.30 11.10
C VAL A 387 2.29 3.72 12.22
N LEU A 388 2.55 2.48 12.64
CA LEU A 388 1.80 1.86 13.74
C LEU A 388 1.89 2.65 15.05
N GLU A 389 3.07 3.20 15.38
CA GLU A 389 3.24 4.07 16.55
C GLU A 389 2.44 5.37 16.47
N ARG A 390 2.27 5.92 15.26
CA ARG A 390 1.45 7.12 15.03
C ARG A 390 -0.04 6.83 15.12
N LEU A 391 -0.47 5.71 14.54
CA LEU A 391 -1.89 5.32 14.51
C LEU A 391 -2.37 4.78 15.86
N PHE A 392 -1.46 4.19 16.63
CA PHE A 392 -1.75 3.60 17.93
C PHE A 392 -0.77 4.15 18.96
N PRO A 393 -0.96 5.38 19.46
CA PRO A 393 -0.12 5.92 20.53
C PRO A 393 -0.21 5.05 21.81
N ALA A 394 0.78 5.21 22.70
CA ALA A 394 0.88 4.45 23.95
C ALA A 394 -0.11 4.93 25.01
#